data_AF-A0A8B4Q944-F1
#
_entry.id   AF-A0A8B4Q944-F1
#
_cell.length_a   1.000
_cell.length_b   1.000
_cell.length_c   1.000
_cell.angle_alpha   90.00
_cell.angle_beta   90.00
_cell.angle_gamma   90.00
#
_symmetry.space_group_name_H-M   'P 1'
#
loop_
_entity.id
_entity.type
_entity.pdbx_description
1 polymer ?
#
loop_
_entity_poly.entity_id
_entity_poly.type
_entity_poly.pdbx_seq_one_letter_code
_entity_poly.pdbx_strand_id
1 'polypeptide(L)'
;MADYIYIEKKYTDDVDKISYFNSLPFDEQVGMGKTEEELRVSGELIDKKLFINHEIKDGYTPVMKHNATDGFYYHYEKVVQVPSQQEQIESLKEQNAQMLLALVNGGLL
;
A
#
# COMPACT_ATOMS: atom_id res chain seq x y z
N MET A 1 -5.80 -28.23 -14.11
CA MET A 1 -5.01 -27.92 -12.91
C MET A 1 -5.68 -26.74 -12.23
N ALA A 2 -5.77 -26.72 -10.91
CA ALA A 2 -6.29 -25.56 -10.19
C ALA A 2 -5.18 -24.50 -10.17
N ASP A 3 -5.48 -23.31 -10.69
CA ASP A 3 -4.56 -22.17 -10.63
C ASP A 3 -4.72 -21.52 -9.25
N TYR A 4 -3.64 -21.48 -8.48
CA TYR A 4 -3.64 -20.87 -7.15
C TYR A 4 -2.82 -19.58 -7.14
N ILE A 5 -3.20 -18.68 -6.24
CA ILE A 5 -2.42 -17.54 -5.80
C ILE A 5 -2.05 -17.80 -4.34
N TYR A 6 -0.79 -17.56 -4.00
CA TYR A 6 -0.35 -17.53 -2.62
C TYR A 6 -0.49 -16.14 -2.04
N ILE A 7 -0.98 -16.02 -0.81
CA ILE A 7 -1.05 -14.75 -0.07
C ILE A 7 -0.43 -14.87 1.33
N GLU A 8 0.18 -13.79 1.78
CA GLU A 8 0.61 -13.60 3.18
C GLU A 8 -0.07 -12.38 3.77
N LYS A 9 -0.71 -12.58 4.92
CA LYS A 9 -1.24 -11.51 5.76
C LYS A 9 -0.21 -11.22 6.85
N LYS A 10 0.09 -9.95 7.07
CA LYS A 10 0.80 -9.57 8.29
C LYS A 10 -0.23 -9.41 9.40
N TYR A 11 0.06 -9.95 10.57
CA TYR A 11 -0.63 -9.61 11.81
C TYR A 11 -0.22 -8.20 12.26
N THR A 12 -0.56 -7.22 11.43
CA THR A 12 -0.57 -5.79 11.79
C THR A 12 -1.96 -5.42 12.31
N ASP A 13 -2.20 -4.14 12.61
CA ASP A 13 -3.51 -3.65 13.06
C ASP A 13 -4.67 -4.01 12.11
N ASP A 14 -4.36 -4.29 10.84
CA ASP A 14 -5.30 -4.69 9.81
C ASP A 14 -5.09 -6.15 9.41
N VAL A 15 -5.82 -7.05 10.07
CA VAL A 15 -5.71 -8.52 9.90
C VAL A 15 -6.11 -9.02 8.51
N ASP A 16 -6.92 -8.25 7.78
CA ASP A 16 -7.38 -8.61 6.45
C ASP A 16 -6.41 -8.18 5.35
N LYS A 17 -5.42 -7.34 5.68
CA LYS A 17 -4.48 -6.76 4.72
C LYS A 17 -3.50 -7.79 4.20
N ILE A 18 -3.50 -7.97 2.88
CA ILE A 18 -2.49 -8.78 2.20
C ILE A 18 -1.21 -7.97 2.09
N SER A 19 -0.14 -8.50 2.67
CA SER A 19 1.18 -7.90 2.63
C SER A 19 2.02 -8.36 1.43
N TYR A 20 1.76 -9.58 0.96
CA TYR A 20 2.45 -10.19 -0.15
C TYR A 20 1.51 -11.16 -0.87
N PHE A 21 1.62 -11.22 -2.20
CA PHE A 21 0.96 -12.25 -2.98
C PHE A 21 1.85 -12.70 -4.15
N ASN A 22 1.68 -13.95 -4.57
CA ASN A 22 2.36 -14.53 -5.73
C ASN A 22 1.36 -15.30 -6.60
N SER A 23 1.28 -14.97 -7.89
CA SER A 23 0.33 -15.56 -8.84
C SER A 23 0.75 -16.90 -9.45
N LEU A 24 1.99 -17.32 -9.22
CA LEU A 24 2.57 -18.56 -9.72
C LEU A 24 3.33 -19.27 -8.57
N PRO A 25 2.64 -19.67 -7.48
CA PRO A 25 3.30 -20.16 -6.27
C PRO A 25 4.22 -21.37 -6.48
N PHE A 26 3.83 -22.29 -7.36
CA PHE A 26 4.54 -23.55 -7.58
C PHE A 26 5.58 -23.49 -8.71
N ASP A 27 5.63 -22.40 -9.48
CA ASP A 27 6.56 -22.30 -10.60
C ASP A 27 8.00 -22.14 -10.10
N GLU A 28 8.93 -22.96 -10.58
CA GLU A 28 10.32 -22.98 -10.12
C GLU A 28 11.19 -21.86 -10.74
N GLN A 29 10.79 -21.30 -11.89
CA GLN A 29 11.60 -20.33 -12.63
C GLN A 29 11.21 -18.90 -12.30
N VAL A 30 9.90 -18.62 -12.26
CA VAL A 30 9.34 -17.28 -12.08
C VAL A 30 8.48 -17.17 -10.82
N GLY A 31 8.22 -18.30 -10.16
CA GLY A 31 7.40 -18.42 -8.96
C GLY A 31 8.23 -18.56 -7.68
N MET A 32 7.68 -19.29 -6.71
CA MET A 32 8.37 -19.60 -5.46
C MET A 32 9.02 -20.99 -5.47
N GLY A 33 8.66 -21.86 -6.42
CA GLY A 33 9.15 -23.23 -6.51
C GLY A 33 8.88 -24.09 -5.27
N LYS A 34 7.90 -23.71 -4.44
CA LYS A 34 7.56 -24.38 -3.18
C LYS A 34 6.39 -25.32 -3.37
N THR A 35 6.27 -26.34 -2.51
CA THR A 35 5.10 -27.22 -2.50
C THR A 35 3.90 -26.57 -1.83
N GLU A 36 2.73 -27.18 -2.01
CA GLU A 36 1.49 -26.74 -1.35
C GLU A 36 1.61 -26.79 0.18
N GLU A 37 2.22 -27.85 0.72
CA GLU A 37 2.45 -28.01 2.14
C GLU A 37 3.34 -26.91 2.70
N GLU A 38 4.43 -26.57 2.01
CA GLU A 38 5.36 -25.53 2.44
C GLU A 38 4.70 -24.15 2.45
N LEU A 39 3.87 -23.86 1.44
CA LEU A 39 3.18 -22.58 1.35
C LEU A 39 2.05 -22.45 2.38
N ARG A 40 1.35 -23.53 2.70
CA ARG A 40 0.30 -23.53 3.73
C ARG A 40 0.84 -23.32 5.15
N VAL A 41 2.13 -23.51 5.38
CA VAL A 41 2.76 -23.21 6.67
C VAL A 41 2.92 -21.69 6.86
N SER A 42 3.23 -20.94 5.80
CA SER A 42 3.52 -19.51 5.89
C SER A 42 2.37 -18.60 5.45
N GLY A 43 1.40 -19.10 4.71
CA GLY A 43 0.29 -18.30 4.20
C GLY A 43 -0.89 -19.12 3.69
N GLU A 44 -1.73 -18.48 2.88
CA GLU A 44 -2.94 -19.09 2.32
C GLU A 44 -2.81 -19.28 0.81
N LEU A 45 -3.31 -20.41 0.30
CA LEU A 45 -3.47 -20.67 -1.14
C LEU A 45 -4.93 -20.48 -1.52
N ILE A 46 -5.18 -19.57 -2.46
CA ILE A 46 -6.52 -19.19 -2.90
C ILE A 46 -6.65 -19.43 -4.39
N ASP A 47 -7.82 -19.89 -4.85
CA ASP A 47 -8.09 -20.06 -6.27
C ASP A 47 -7.94 -18.71 -7.00
N LYS A 48 -7.11 -18.69 -8.05
CA LYS A 48 -6.83 -17.51 -8.87
C LYS A 48 -8.08 -16.90 -9.48
N LYS A 49 -9.14 -17.67 -9.69
CA LYS A 49 -10.43 -17.17 -10.20
C LYS A 49 -11.14 -16.23 -9.23
N LEU A 50 -10.79 -16.29 -7.94
CA LEU A 50 -11.32 -15.39 -6.92
C LEU A 50 -10.57 -14.05 -6.89
N PHE A 51 -9.44 -13.95 -7.59
CA PHE A 51 -8.70 -12.70 -7.69
C PHE A 51 -9.48 -11.68 -8.52
N ILE A 52 -9.62 -10.48 -7.96
CA ILE A 52 -10.32 -9.38 -8.59
C ILE A 52 -9.33 -8.28 -9.00
N ASN A 53 -9.63 -7.57 -10.07
CA ASN A 53 -8.89 -6.36 -10.45
C ASN A 53 -9.40 -5.17 -9.64
N HIS A 54 -8.54 -4.17 -9.42
CA HIS A 54 -8.94 -2.90 -8.82
C HIS A 54 -9.24 -1.85 -9.88
N GLU A 55 -10.00 -0.84 -9.48
CA GLU A 55 -10.17 0.39 -10.25
C GLU A 55 -9.09 1.39 -9.85
N ILE A 56 -8.67 2.22 -10.80
CA ILE A 56 -7.81 3.36 -10.49
C ILE A 56 -8.71 4.49 -9.97
N LYS A 57 -8.41 5.00 -8.78
CA LYS A 57 -9.12 6.13 -8.15
C LYS A 57 -8.14 7.24 -7.82
N ASP A 58 -8.35 8.42 -8.41
CA ASP A 58 -7.44 9.56 -8.25
C ASP A 58 -7.25 9.94 -6.78
N GLY A 59 -5.99 10.01 -6.35
CA GLY A 59 -5.63 10.33 -4.96
C GLY A 59 -5.86 9.19 -3.98
N TYR A 60 -6.12 7.96 -4.43
CA TYR A 60 -6.24 6.77 -3.59
C TYR A 60 -5.33 5.63 -4.06
N THR A 61 -4.79 4.88 -3.09
CA THR A 61 -4.05 3.64 -3.33
C THR A 61 -4.96 2.45 -3.00
N PRO A 62 -5.13 1.49 -3.92
CA PRO A 62 -5.87 0.26 -3.64
C PRO A 62 -5.04 -0.65 -2.73
N VAL A 63 -5.65 -1.07 -1.62
CA VAL A 63 -5.08 -2.02 -0.67
C VAL A 63 -5.91 -3.29 -0.73
N MET A 64 -5.26 -4.36 -1.20
CA MET A 64 -5.90 -5.67 -1.32
C MET A 64 -6.08 -6.30 0.05
N LYS A 65 -7.27 -6.84 0.26
CA LYS A 65 -7.67 -7.52 1.48
C LYS A 65 -8.34 -8.85 1.16
N HIS A 66 -8.29 -9.79 2.11
CA HIS A 66 -8.95 -11.08 2.00
C HIS A 66 -9.54 -11.51 3.35
N ASN A 67 -10.86 -11.76 3.38
CA ASN A 67 -11.54 -12.32 4.54
C ASN A 67 -12.48 -13.47 4.13
N ALA A 68 -13.01 -14.21 5.11
CA ALA A 68 -13.85 -15.38 4.86
C ALA A 68 -15.26 -15.05 4.33
N THR A 69 -15.74 -13.82 4.53
CA THR A 69 -17.12 -13.41 4.19
C THR A 69 -17.21 -12.87 2.77
N ASP A 70 -16.30 -11.97 2.43
CA ASP A 70 -16.29 -11.18 1.19
C ASP A 70 -15.29 -11.73 0.17
N GLY A 71 -14.39 -12.63 0.58
CA GLY A 71 -13.29 -13.09 -0.26
C GLY A 71 -12.28 -11.97 -0.48
N PHE A 72 -11.78 -11.82 -1.71
CA PHE A 72 -10.88 -10.71 -2.07
C PHE A 72 -11.67 -9.42 -2.25
N TYR A 73 -11.18 -8.34 -1.64
CA TYR A 73 -11.74 -7.01 -1.79
C TYR A 73 -10.65 -5.94 -1.73
N TYR A 74 -10.96 -4.72 -2.20
CA TYR A 74 -10.03 -3.59 -2.14
C TYR A 74 -10.56 -2.50 -1.22
N HIS A 75 -9.73 -2.10 -0.26
CA HIS A 75 -9.90 -0.87 0.49
C HIS A 75 -9.09 0.23 -0.18
N TYR A 76 -9.64 1.44 -0.32
CA TYR A 76 -8.97 2.55 -0.98
C TYR A 76 -8.46 3.52 0.08
N GLU A 77 -7.15 3.53 0.31
CA GLU A 77 -6.51 4.43 1.26
C GLU A 77 -6.17 5.74 0.55
N LYS A 78 -6.52 6.89 1.16
CA LYS A 78 -6.21 8.20 0.59
C LYS A 78 -4.70 8.40 0.57
N VAL A 79 -4.15 8.76 -0.58
CA VAL A 79 -2.75 9.15 -0.71
C VAL A 79 -2.57 10.47 0.01
N VAL A 80 -2.00 10.42 1.21
CA VAL A 80 -1.51 11.62 1.88
C VAL A 80 -0.24 12.01 1.15
N GLN A 81 -0.31 13.04 0.33
CA GLN A 81 0.88 13.66 -0.24
C GLN A 81 1.66 14.28 0.91
N VAL A 82 2.71 13.61 1.35
CA VAL A 82 3.71 14.21 2.23
C VAL A 82 4.52 15.15 1.33
N PRO A 83 4.56 16.46 1.61
CA PRO A 83 5.35 17.38 0.81
C PRO A 83 6.79 16.88 0.77
N SER A 84 7.41 16.90 -0.40
CA SER A 84 8.83 16.60 -0.54
C SER A 84 9.66 17.50 0.38
N GLN A 85 10.87 17.05 0.74
CA GLN A 85 11.78 17.90 1.52
C GLN A 85 11.99 19.29 0.87
N GLN A 86 12.01 19.35 -0.46
CA GLN A 86 12.18 20.59 -1.19
C GLN A 86 10.97 21.54 -1.00
N GLU A 87 9.74 21.02 -1.12
CA GLU A 87 8.52 21.81 -0.89
C GLU A 87 8.42 22.30 0.56
N GLN A 88 8.88 21.50 1.52
CA GLN A 88 8.96 21.91 2.92
C GLN A 88 9.98 23.07 3.10
N ILE A 89 11.16 22.96 2.48
CA ILE A 89 12.19 24.01 2.54
C ILE A 89 11.70 25.31 1.90
N GLU A 90 11.01 25.23 0.77
CA GLU A 90 10.44 26.40 0.08
C GLU A 90 9.36 27.07 0.92
N SER A 91 8.41 26.29 1.47
CA SER A 91 7.40 26.82 2.38
C SER A 91 8.02 27.48 3.61
N LEU A 92 9.08 26.92 4.19
CA LEU A 92 9.78 27.51 5.33
C LEU A 92 10.51 28.81 4.96
N LYS A 93 11.11 28.88 3.76
CA LYS A 93 11.74 30.11 3.25
C LYS A 93 10.72 31.22 3.03
N GLU A 94 9.56 30.89 2.46
CA GLU A 94 8.47 31.85 2.26
C GLU A 94 7.93 32.39 3.58
N GLN A 95 7.68 31.50 4.56
CA GLN A 95 7.24 31.91 5.90
C GLN A 95 8.26 32.82 6.59
N ASN A 96 9.56 32.47 6.51
CA ASN A 96 10.63 33.30 7.07
C ASN A 96 10.72 34.66 6.37
N ALA A 97 10.60 34.70 5.04
CA ALA A 97 10.61 35.95 4.28
C ALA A 97 9.42 36.85 4.65
N GLN A 98 8.22 36.28 4.79
CA GLN A 98 7.04 37.02 5.22
C GLN A 98 7.19 37.56 6.65
N MET A 99 7.75 36.75 7.57
CA MET A 99 8.02 37.20 8.95
C MET A 99 9.03 38.35 8.96
N LEU A 100 10.12 38.25 8.21
CA LEU A 100 11.12 39.32 8.11
C LEU A 100 10.52 40.60 7.53
N LEU A 101 9.70 40.50 6.48
CA LEU A 101 8.98 41.64 5.92
C LEU A 101 8.00 42.26 6.91
N ALA A 102 7.28 41.44 7.69
CA ALA A 102 6.38 41.92 8.74
C ALA A 102 7.14 42.61 9.89
N LEU A 103 8.34 42.13 10.23
CA LEU A 103 9.19 42.78 11.23
C LEU A 103 9.77 44.10 10.72
N VAL A 104 10.16 44.17 9.45
CA VAL A 104 10.68 45.39 8.82
C VAL A 104 9.58 46.44 8.62
N ASN A 105 8.37 46.00 8.24
CA ASN A 105 7.24 46.90 7.97
C ASN A 105 6.40 47.22 9.22
N GLY A 106 6.38 46.34 10.21
CA GLY A 106 5.69 46.51 11.49
C GLY A 106 6.60 47.03 12.62
N GLY A 107 7.91 46.98 12.44
CA GLY A 107 8.93 47.53 13.32
C GLY A 107 9.22 48.99 13.00
N LEU A 108 8.29 49.88 13.34
CA LEU A 108 8.63 51.25 13.72
C LEU A 108 9.12 51.21 15.18
N LEU A 109 10.43 51.12 15.36
CA LEU A 109 11.17 51.78 16.45
C LEU A 109 12.45 52.37 15.87
#